data_AF-A0A3C1DZJ3-F1
#
_entry.id   AF-A0A3C1DZJ3-F1
#
_cell.length_a   1.000
_cell.length_b   1.000
_cell.length_c   1.000
_cell.angle_alpha   90.00
_cell.angle_beta   90.00
_cell.angle_gamma   90.00
#
_symmetry.space_group_name_H-M   'P 1'
#
loop_
_entity.id
_entity.type
_entity.pdbx_description
1 polymer ?
#
loop_
_entity_poly.entity_id
_entity_poly.type
_entity_poly.pdbx_seq_one_letter_code
_entity_poly.pdbx_strand_id
1 'polypeptide(L)'
;IRVLVIKLADRLHNARTWGFVPTESATRKAQETLEIYAPLAHRLGIQTIKWELEDLSFAVLYPKMYVEIENMVKQRTPQREEFVQQVIDAVNDDLKASKIKGKVV
;
A
#
# COMPACT_ATOMS: atom_id res chain seq x y z
N ILE A 1 -3.55 8.29 22.26
CA ILE A 1 -3.30 8.23 20.79
C ILE A 1 -1.82 8.23 20.43
N ARG A 2 -1.00 9.18 20.93
CA ARG A 2 0.45 9.27 20.59
C ARG A 2 1.24 7.96 20.75
N VAL A 3 1.04 7.24 21.85
CA VAL A 3 1.72 5.95 22.10
C VAL A 3 1.41 4.91 21.01
N LEU A 4 0.16 4.86 20.54
CA LEU A 4 -0.27 3.87 19.55
C LEU A 4 0.29 4.19 18.15
N VAL A 5 0.34 5.47 17.78
CA VAL A 5 0.97 5.92 16.52
C VAL A 5 2.47 5.61 16.51
N ILE A 6 3.17 5.87 17.62
CA ILE A 6 4.60 5.51 17.75
C ILE A 6 4.77 3.99 17.57
N LYS A 7 3.88 3.18 18.16
CA LYS A 7 3.99 1.71 18.04
C LYS A 7 3.69 1.21 16.63
N LEU A 8 2.77 1.84 15.91
CA LEU A 8 2.51 1.55 14.49
C LEU A 8 3.72 1.90 13.62
N ALA A 9 4.35 3.05 13.86
CA ALA A 9 5.55 3.45 13.13
C ALA A 9 6.72 2.49 13.39
N ASP A 10 6.94 2.08 14.65
CA ASP A 10 7.91 1.05 15.01
C ASP A 10 7.58 -0.29 14.32
N ARG A 11 6.31 -0.71 14.33
CA ARG A 11 5.91 -1.95 13.66
C ARG A 11 6.14 -1.90 12.15
N LEU A 12 5.87 -0.76 11.50
CA LEU A 12 6.12 -0.55 10.09
C LEU A 12 7.61 -0.63 9.76
N HIS A 13 8.46 -0.01 10.56
CA HIS A 13 9.91 -0.10 10.40
C HIS A 13 10.40 -1.56 10.52
N ASN A 14 9.89 -2.30 11.52
CA ASN A 14 10.20 -3.71 11.69
C ASN A 14 9.70 -4.56 10.51
N ALA A 15 8.53 -4.25 9.94
CA ALA A 15 7.99 -4.97 8.79
C ALA A 15 8.87 -4.83 7.54
N ARG A 16 9.45 -3.65 7.32
CA ARG A 16 10.38 -3.39 6.21
C ARG A 16 11.70 -4.19 6.30
N THR A 17 12.03 -4.72 7.48
CA THR A 17 13.29 -5.44 7.72
C THR A 17 13.09 -6.93 8.00
N TRP A 18 11.90 -7.49 7.77
CA TRP A 18 11.62 -8.90 8.00
C TRP A 18 12.46 -9.88 7.17
N GLY A 19 13.07 -9.43 6.07
CA GLY A 19 14.00 -10.25 5.28
C GLY A 19 15.26 -10.67 6.03
N PHE A 20 15.60 -10.00 7.15
CA PHE A 20 16.81 -10.29 7.95
C PHE A 20 16.51 -11.12 9.20
N VAL A 21 15.24 -11.41 9.51
CA VAL A 21 14.87 -12.24 10.67
C VAL A 21 14.52 -13.67 10.23
N PRO A 22 14.67 -14.66 11.12
CA PRO A 22 14.28 -16.04 10.83
C PRO A 22 12.82 -16.13 10.37
N THR A 23 12.57 -16.95 9.34
CA THR A 23 11.27 -17.06 8.66
C THR A 23 10.12 -17.31 9.64
N GLU A 24 10.29 -18.22 10.60
CA GLU A 24 9.25 -18.52 11.61
C GLU A 24 8.85 -17.28 12.43
N SER A 25 9.84 -16.48 12.84
CA SER A 25 9.61 -15.25 13.59
C SER A 25 8.96 -14.18 12.71
N ALA A 26 9.41 -14.06 11.45
CA ALA A 26 8.84 -13.15 10.47
C ALA A 26 7.37 -13.48 10.17
N THR A 27 7.04 -14.75 9.90
CA THR A 27 5.67 -15.23 9.66
C THR A 27 4.75 -14.92 10.83
N ARG A 28 5.17 -15.21 12.08
CA ARG A 28 4.37 -14.89 13.26
C ARG A 28 4.13 -13.38 13.43
N LYS A 29 5.17 -12.56 13.21
CA LYS A 29 5.06 -11.09 13.29
C LYS A 29 4.19 -10.52 12.16
N ALA A 30 4.26 -11.10 10.96
CA ALA A 30 3.41 -10.73 9.83
C ALA A 30 1.94 -11.05 10.10
N GLN A 31 1.64 -12.23 10.67
CA GLN A 31 0.29 -12.60 11.07
C GLN A 31 -0.28 -11.62 12.12
N GLU A 32 0.50 -11.33 13.17
CA GLU A 32 0.12 -10.35 14.21
C GLU A 32 -0.13 -8.96 13.59
N THR A 33 0.69 -8.57 12.61
CA THR A 33 0.58 -7.29 11.93
C THR A 33 -0.71 -7.19 11.12
N LEU A 34 -1.07 -8.26 10.40
CA LEU A 34 -2.28 -8.30 9.60
C LEU A 34 -3.56 -8.35 10.46
N GLU A 35 -3.55 -9.12 11.55
CA GLU A 35 -4.73 -9.30 12.40
C GLU A 35 -4.97 -8.14 13.37
N ILE A 36 -3.91 -7.49 13.84
CA ILE A 36 -4.00 -6.49 14.92
C ILE A 36 -3.62 -5.10 14.40
N TYR A 37 -2.42 -4.94 13.84
CA TYR A 37 -1.88 -3.61 13.55
C TYR A 37 -2.51 -2.94 12.31
N ALA A 38 -2.79 -3.68 11.24
CA ALA A 38 -3.46 -3.14 10.06
C ALA A 38 -4.90 -2.66 10.36
N PRO A 39 -5.76 -3.42 11.07
CA PRO A 39 -7.06 -2.92 11.52
C PRO A 39 -6.95 -1.71 12.46
N LEU A 40 -5.93 -1.65 13.31
CA LEU A 40 -5.69 -0.48 14.17
C LEU A 40 -5.33 0.76 13.35
N ALA A 41 -4.46 0.64 12.34
CA ALA A 41 -4.12 1.73 11.42
C ALA A 41 -5.36 2.23 10.66
N HIS A 42 -6.22 1.30 10.20
CA HIS A 42 -7.49 1.62 9.56
C HIS A 42 -8.42 2.41 10.49
N ARG A 43 -8.60 1.96 11.74
CA ARG A 43 -9.44 2.63 12.74
C ARG A 43 -8.95 4.04 13.09
N LEU A 44 -7.65 4.29 12.94
CA LEU A 44 -7.06 5.62 13.13
C LEU A 44 -7.12 6.50 11.87
N GLY A 45 -7.63 6.00 10.74
CA GLY A 45 -7.67 6.73 9.48
C GLY A 45 -6.30 6.88 8.80
N ILE A 46 -5.29 6.11 9.23
CA ILE A 46 -3.93 6.18 8.66
C ILE A 46 -3.79 5.13 7.55
N GLN A 47 -4.40 5.44 6.40
CA GLN A 47 -4.53 4.50 5.29
C GLN A 47 -3.19 4.09 4.68
N THR A 48 -2.22 5.00 4.66
CA THR A 48 -0.87 4.75 4.13
C THR A 48 -0.13 3.68 4.91
N ILE A 49 -0.14 3.77 6.25
CA ILE A 49 0.48 2.75 7.12
C ILE A 49 -0.26 1.43 7.00
N LYS A 50 -1.60 1.44 6.94
CA LYS A 50 -2.40 0.22 6.78
C LYS A 50 -1.96 -0.56 5.54
N TRP A 51 -2.00 0.08 4.36
CA TRP A 51 -1.66 -0.58 3.11
C TRP A 51 -0.24 -1.14 3.11
N GLU A 52 0.73 -0.35 3.61
CA GLU A 52 2.11 -0.79 3.62
C GLU A 52 2.32 -1.98 4.59
N LEU A 53 1.66 -1.99 5.75
CA LEU A 53 1.67 -3.14 6.66
C LEU A 53 1.01 -4.39 6.06
N GLU A 54 -0.11 -4.22 5.34
CA GLU A 54 -0.81 -5.31 4.65
C GLU A 54 0.06 -5.93 3.56
N ASP A 55 0.67 -5.11 2.70
CA ASP A 55 1.53 -5.58 1.60
C ASP A 55 2.77 -6.31 2.13
N LEU A 56 3.47 -5.74 3.12
CA LEU A 56 4.65 -6.37 3.73
C LEU A 56 4.29 -7.68 4.44
N SER A 57 3.15 -7.73 5.13
CA SER A 57 2.70 -8.95 5.81
C SER A 57 2.29 -10.02 4.80
N PHE A 58 1.61 -9.63 3.73
CA PHE A 58 1.19 -10.53 2.67
C PHE A 58 2.39 -11.12 1.91
N ALA A 59 3.43 -10.30 1.64
CA ALA A 59 4.67 -10.76 1.02
C ALA A 59 5.40 -11.83 1.85
N VAL A 60 5.36 -11.73 3.19
CA VAL A 60 5.99 -12.71 4.09
C VAL A 60 5.12 -13.97 4.28
N LEU A 61 3.80 -13.82 4.40
CA LEU A 61 2.89 -14.94 4.63
C LEU A 61 2.65 -15.77 3.35
N TYR A 62 2.56 -15.11 2.20
CA TYR A 62 2.19 -15.73 0.93
C TYR A 62 3.13 -15.31 -0.23
N PRO A 63 4.43 -15.64 -0.16
CA PRO A 63 5.42 -15.12 -1.11
C PRO A 63 5.15 -15.52 -2.56
N LYS A 64 4.62 -16.72 -2.81
CA LYS A 64 4.26 -17.18 -4.17
C LYS A 64 3.13 -16.35 -4.79
N MET A 65 2.06 -16.14 -4.01
CA MET A 65 0.91 -15.34 -4.44
C MET A 65 1.31 -13.88 -4.66
N TYR A 66 2.16 -13.34 -3.79
CA TYR A 66 2.67 -11.97 -3.91
C TYR A 66 3.39 -11.76 -5.25
N VAL A 67 4.32 -12.66 -5.60
CA VAL A 67 5.07 -12.59 -6.88
C VAL A 67 4.15 -12.74 -8.08
N GLU A 68 3.15 -13.62 -8.01
CA GLU A 68 2.18 -13.80 -9.09
C GLU A 68 1.34 -12.54 -9.33
N ILE A 69 0.81 -11.95 -8.26
CA ILE A 69 0.05 -10.69 -8.33
C ILE A 69 0.93 -9.56 -8.84
N GLU A 70 2.17 -9.44 -8.34
CA GLU A 70 3.11 -8.41 -8.79
C GLU A 70 3.38 -8.51 -10.30
N ASN A 71 3.58 -9.73 -10.81
CA ASN A 71 3.79 -9.97 -12.23
C ASN A 71 2.55 -9.64 -13.06
N MET A 72 1.35 -10.03 -12.60
CA MET A 72 0.10 -9.69 -13.28
C MET A 72 -0.14 -8.19 -13.35
N VAL A 73 0.18 -7.46 -12.27
CA VAL A 73 0.10 -6.00 -12.23
C VAL A 73 1.08 -5.41 -13.24
N LYS A 74 2.37 -5.80 -13.18
CA LYS A 74 3.41 -5.29 -14.10
C LYS A 74 3.07 -5.47 -15.58
N GLN A 75 2.45 -6.60 -15.95
CA GLN A 75 2.04 -6.86 -17.33
C GLN A 75 0.91 -5.94 -17.82
N ARG A 76 0.04 -5.47 -16.91
CA ARG A 76 -1.12 -4.63 -17.25
C ARG A 76 -0.89 -3.13 -17.03
N THR A 77 0.16 -2.77 -16.30
CA THR A 77 0.53 -1.37 -16.02
C THR A 77 0.64 -0.48 -17.27
N PRO A 78 1.36 -0.85 -18.35
CA PRO A 78 1.60 0.09 -19.46
C PRO A 78 0.31 0.49 -20.19
N GLN A 79 -0.62 -0.44 -20.41
CA GLN A 79 -1.92 -0.16 -21.02
C GLN A 79 -2.82 0.69 -20.12
N ARG A 80 -2.72 0.49 -18.80
CA ARG A 80 -3.49 1.26 -17.83
C ARG A 80 -2.96 2.69 -17.69
N GLU A 81 -1.65 2.88 -17.72
CA GLU A 81 -1.01 4.21 -17.64
C GLU A 81 -1.39 5.08 -18.83
N GLU A 82 -1.34 4.56 -20.06
CA GLU A 82 -1.78 5.30 -21.25
C GLU A 82 -3.25 5.71 -21.17
N PHE A 83 -4.14 4.79 -20.76
CA PHE A 83 -5.57 5.09 -20.62
C PHE A 83 -5.83 6.13 -19.52
N VAL A 84 -5.18 5.99 -18.36
CA VAL A 84 -5.31 6.95 -17.27
C VAL A 84 -4.80 8.32 -17.69
N GLN A 85 -3.68 8.40 -18.42
CA GLN A 85 -3.14 9.67 -18.92
C GLN A 85 -4.11 10.34 -19.90
N GLN A 86 -4.71 9.59 -20.83
CA GLN A 86 -5.73 10.11 -21.75
C GLN A 86 -6.93 10.69 -21.01
N VAL A 87 -7.41 10.03 -19.95
CA VAL A 87 -8.52 10.52 -19.13
C VAL A 87 -8.11 11.76 -18.33
N ILE A 88 -6.91 11.79 -17.76
CA ILE A 88 -6.37 12.95 -17.05
C ILE A 88 -6.30 14.16 -17.98
N ASP A 89 -5.81 13.98 -19.21
CA ASP A 89 -5.67 15.05 -20.19
C ASP A 89 -7.04 15.58 -20.62
N ALA A 90 -7.99 14.69 -20.91
CA ALA A 90 -9.37 15.07 -21.26
C ALA A 90 -10.04 15.89 -20.14
N VAL A 91 -9.94 15.43 -18.88
CA VAL A 91 -10.55 16.14 -17.75
C VAL A 91 -9.84 17.47 -17.49
N ASN A 92 -8.51 17.54 -17.67
CA ASN A 92 -7.78 18.80 -17.53
C ASN A 92 -8.19 19.82 -18.60
N ASP A 93 -8.47 19.38 -19.82
CA ASP A 93 -8.93 20.27 -20.88
C ASP A 93 -10.36 20.77 -20.64
N ASP A 94 -11.26 19.91 -20.13
CA ASP A 94 -12.61 20.31 -19.70
C ASP A 94 -12.58 21.32 -18.53
N LEU A 95 -11.67 21.13 -17.57
CA LEU A 95 -11.46 22.06 -16.45
C LEU A 95 -10.95 23.43 -16.93
N LYS A 96 -10.01 23.45 -17.89
CA LYS A 96 -9.54 24.70 -18.51
C LYS A 96 -10.66 25.41 -19.26
N ALA A 97 -11.44 24.68 -20.06
CA ALA A 97 -12.58 25.23 -20.80
C ALA A 97 -13.63 25.83 -19.86
N SER A 98 -13.88 25.18 -18.73
CA SER A 98 -14.81 25.63 -17.69
C SER A 98 -14.23 26.70 -16.75
N LYS A 99 -12.96 27.10 -16.92
CA LYS A 99 -12.21 28.04 -16.06
C LYS A 99 -12.19 27.65 -14.58
N ILE A 100 -12.23 26.35 -14.28
CA ILE A 100 -12.20 25.82 -12.92
C ILE A 100 -10.74 25.50 -12.56
N LYS A 101 -10.27 26.02 -11.41
CA LYS A 101 -8.95 25.66 -10.88
C LYS A 101 -9.05 24.31 -10.16
N GLY A 102 -8.40 23.29 -10.73
CA GLY A 102 -8.31 21.95 -10.15
C GLY A 102 -7.01 21.26 -10.57
N LYS A 103 -6.60 20.24 -9.81
CA LYS A 103 -5.46 19.37 -10.13
C LYS A 103 -5.98 17.93 -10.20
N VAL A 104 -5.94 17.34 -11.38
CA VAL A 104 -6.21 15.90 -11.57
C VAL A 104 -4.87 15.17 -11.45
N VAL A 105 -4.80 14.17 -10.57
CA VAL A 105 -3.62 13.34 -10.28
C VAL A 105 -4.03 11.88 -10.30
#